data_AF-A0AAV3HC12-F1
#
_entry.id   AF-A0AAV3HC12-F1
#
_cell.length_a   1.000
_cell.length_b   1.000
_cell.length_c   1.000
_cell.angle_alpha   90.00
_cell.angle_beta   90.00
_cell.angle_gamma   90.00
#
_symmetry.space_group_name_H-M   'P 1'
#
loop_
_entity.id
_entity.type
_entity.pdbx_description
1 polymer ?
#
loop_
_entity_poly.entity_id
_entity_poly.type
_entity_poly.pdbx_seq_one_letter_code
_entity_poly.pdbx_strand_id
1 'polypeptide(L)'
;MRFSLRLTSGSGEGSRLVTTAITADTEHRSSGLPPGEYTLTVRAINSYGQQGEPATTTFRINAPAVPATIELTPGYFQITAVPRLAVYDPTVQFEFWFSETKIADTSQVETSARYLGTGSQWTVQGSRIKPGTDFWFYVRSV
;
A
#
# COMPACT_ATOMS: atom_id res chain seq x y z
N MET A 1 -30.43 17.43 3.98
CA MET A 1 -30.31 16.53 2.81
C MET A 1 -29.44 15.35 3.24
N ARG A 2 -29.74 14.13 2.79
CA ARG A 2 -28.91 12.94 3.09
C ARG A 2 -28.49 12.27 1.79
N PHE A 3 -27.46 11.46 1.85
CA PHE A 3 -26.94 10.70 0.72
C PHE A 3 -26.82 9.23 1.12
N SER A 4 -27.29 8.32 0.27
CA SER A 4 -26.93 6.90 0.37
C SER A 4 -25.75 6.63 -0.55
N LEU A 5 -24.70 6.02 -0.01
CA LEU A 5 -23.55 5.54 -0.72
C LEU A 5 -23.62 4.03 -0.81
N ARG A 6 -23.29 3.49 -1.99
CA ARG A 6 -23.13 2.06 -2.24
C ARG A 6 -21.82 1.87 -2.98
N LEU A 7 -20.88 1.20 -2.34
CA LEU A 7 -19.59 0.87 -2.92
C LEU A 7 -19.57 -0.60 -3.31
N THR A 8 -19.25 -0.89 -4.57
CA THR A 8 -19.11 -2.25 -5.09
C THR A 8 -17.71 -2.45 -5.67
N SER A 9 -17.10 -3.62 -5.45
CA SER A 9 -15.84 -4.02 -6.09
C SER A 9 -16.11 -4.84 -7.35
N GLY A 10 -15.18 -4.80 -8.30
CA GLY A 10 -15.29 -5.52 -9.58
C GLY A 10 -16.19 -4.81 -10.61
N SER A 11 -16.35 -5.46 -11.76
CA SER A 11 -17.11 -4.95 -12.92
C SER A 11 -18.04 -6.01 -13.50
N GLY A 12 -19.19 -5.60 -14.02
CA GLY A 12 -20.15 -6.50 -14.66
C GLY A 12 -20.72 -7.55 -13.70
N GLU A 13 -20.81 -8.81 -14.14
CA GLU A 13 -21.36 -9.94 -13.37
C GLU A 13 -20.52 -10.31 -12.14
N GLY A 14 -19.24 -9.91 -12.09
CA GLY A 14 -18.35 -10.12 -10.95
C GLY A 14 -18.45 -9.07 -9.84
N SER A 15 -19.40 -8.13 -9.95
CA SER A 15 -19.55 -7.03 -8.99
C SER A 15 -20.03 -7.53 -7.62
N ARG A 16 -19.33 -7.15 -6.55
CA ARG A 16 -19.68 -7.49 -5.17
C ARG A 16 -19.90 -6.24 -4.34
N LEU A 17 -20.96 -6.23 -3.52
CA LEU A 17 -21.17 -5.18 -2.55
C LEU A 17 -20.06 -5.21 -1.48
N VAL A 18 -19.41 -4.07 -1.29
CA VAL A 18 -18.35 -3.89 -0.29
C VAL A 18 -18.91 -3.21 0.95
N THR A 19 -19.56 -2.06 0.77
CA THR A 19 -20.15 -1.31 1.88
C THR A 19 -21.31 -0.43 1.40
N THR A 20 -22.17 -0.07 2.36
CA THR A 20 -23.19 0.96 2.20
C THR A 20 -23.08 1.94 3.37
N ALA A 21 -23.40 3.20 3.11
CA ALA A 21 -23.43 4.24 4.14
C ALA A 21 -24.56 5.22 3.88
N ILE A 22 -25.05 5.87 4.94
CA ILE A 22 -25.91 7.03 4.84
C ILE A 22 -25.20 8.18 5.56
N THR A 23 -25.00 9.29 4.86
CA THR A 23 -24.36 10.48 5.44
C THR A 23 -25.16 11.74 5.13
N ALA A 24 -25.06 12.75 5.99
CA ALA A 24 -25.52 14.10 5.70
C ALA A 24 -24.38 14.98 5.15
N ASP A 25 -23.14 14.51 5.25
CA ASP A 25 -21.94 15.19 4.80
C ASP A 25 -21.71 14.98 3.30
N THR A 26 -20.96 15.88 2.70
CA THR A 26 -20.53 15.78 1.30
C THR A 26 -19.28 14.91 1.12
N GLU A 27 -18.70 14.43 2.21
CA GLU A 27 -17.50 13.59 2.24
C GLU A 27 -17.75 12.30 3.02
N HIS A 28 -17.13 11.21 2.58
CA HIS A 28 -17.15 9.93 3.28
C HIS A 28 -15.82 9.21 3.08
N ARG A 29 -15.23 8.73 4.19
CA ARG A 29 -13.96 7.99 4.14
C ARG A 29 -14.22 6.50 4.29
N SER A 30 -13.74 5.74 3.30
CA SER A 30 -13.68 4.28 3.36
C SER A 30 -12.22 3.83 3.53
N SER A 31 -11.98 2.78 4.31
CA SER A 31 -10.65 2.23 4.58
C SER A 31 -10.68 0.70 4.54
N GLY A 32 -9.51 0.06 4.47
CA GLY A 32 -9.40 -1.40 4.43
C GLY A 32 -9.89 -2.03 3.12
N LEU A 33 -9.90 -1.25 2.03
CA LEU A 33 -10.29 -1.70 0.70
C LEU A 33 -9.09 -2.39 0.02
N PRO A 34 -9.18 -3.69 -0.35
CA PRO A 34 -8.12 -4.36 -1.10
C PRO A 34 -7.85 -3.71 -2.47
N PRO A 35 -6.68 -3.93 -3.09
CA PRO A 35 -6.46 -3.54 -4.47
C PRO A 35 -7.53 -4.13 -5.41
N GLY A 36 -8.05 -3.31 -6.32
CA GLY A 36 -9.11 -3.70 -7.23
C GLY A 36 -9.83 -2.50 -7.88
N GLU A 37 -10.75 -2.82 -8.78
CA GLU A 37 -11.67 -1.87 -9.40
C GLU A 37 -12.89 -1.68 -8.50
N TYR A 38 -13.37 -0.44 -8.38
CA TYR A 38 -14.50 -0.08 -7.54
C TYR A 38 -15.47 0.84 -8.28
N THR A 39 -16.75 0.68 -7.98
CA THR A 39 -17.83 1.55 -8.43
C THR A 39 -18.53 2.14 -7.22
N LEU A 40 -18.50 3.46 -7.08
CA LEU A 40 -19.26 4.20 -6.08
C LEU A 40 -20.55 4.71 -6.71
N THR A 41 -21.69 4.32 -6.15
CA THR A 41 -23.01 4.87 -6.49
C THR A 41 -23.51 5.71 -5.33
N VAL A 42 -23.89 6.97 -5.61
CA VAL A 42 -24.44 7.92 -4.65
C VAL A 42 -25.85 8.30 -5.07
N ARG A 43 -26.79 8.32 -4.12
CA ARG A 43 -28.15 8.82 -4.34
C ARG A 43 -28.52 9.83 -3.26
N ALA A 44 -29.12 10.94 -3.66
CA ALA A 44 -29.72 11.88 -2.72
C ALA A 44 -30.98 11.27 -2.09
N ILE A 45 -31.20 11.52 -0.81
CA ILE A 45 -32.37 11.08 -0.04
C ILE A 45 -33.09 12.32 0.48
N ASN A 46 -34.38 12.45 0.16
CA ASN A 46 -35.22 13.53 0.68
C ASN A 46 -35.77 13.22 2.09
N SER A 47 -36.51 14.17 2.68
CA SER A 47 -37.09 14.03 4.04
C SER A 47 -38.10 12.88 4.16
N TYR A 48 -38.66 12.42 3.04
CA TYR A 48 -39.61 11.30 2.98
C TYR A 48 -38.93 9.94 2.71
N GLY A 49 -37.59 9.90 2.68
CA GLY A 49 -36.83 8.67 2.43
C GLY A 49 -36.75 8.25 0.96
N GLN A 50 -37.26 9.06 0.03
CA GLN A 50 -37.18 8.76 -1.40
C GLN A 50 -35.78 9.04 -1.92
N GLN A 51 -35.30 8.15 -2.79
CA GLN A 51 -34.00 8.28 -3.44
C GLN A 51 -34.14 8.95 -4.80
N GLY A 52 -33.26 9.92 -5.08
CA GLY A 52 -33.10 10.51 -6.41
C GLY A 52 -32.35 9.61 -7.38
N GLU A 53 -32.09 10.12 -8.58
CA GLU A 53 -31.29 9.43 -9.58
C GLU A 53 -29.87 9.10 -9.06
N PRO A 54 -29.32 7.92 -9.42
CA PRO A 54 -27.97 7.56 -9.04
C PRO A 54 -26.92 8.37 -9.82
N ALA A 55 -25.94 8.90 -9.10
CA ALA A 55 -24.67 9.31 -9.65
C ALA A 55 -23.63 8.21 -9.41
N THR A 56 -22.91 7.81 -10.45
CA THR A 56 -21.93 6.72 -10.38
C THR A 56 -20.56 7.19 -10.84
N THR A 57 -19.52 6.76 -10.13
CA THR A 57 -18.12 6.95 -10.53
C THR A 57 -17.33 5.68 -10.28
N THR A 58 -16.32 5.43 -11.11
CA THR A 58 -15.43 4.29 -11.00
C THR A 58 -14.03 4.74 -10.60
N PHE A 59 -13.38 3.99 -9.72
CA PHE A 59 -12.00 4.22 -9.32
C PHE A 59 -11.29 2.90 -9.07
N ARG A 60 -9.97 2.93 -9.06
CA ARG A 60 -9.13 1.75 -8.85
C ARG A 60 -8.18 1.97 -7.69
N ILE A 61 -8.01 0.95 -6.86
CA ILE A 61 -6.94 0.87 -5.86
C ILE A 61 -5.89 -0.07 -6.41
N ASN A 62 -4.68 0.43 -6.62
CA ASN A 62 -3.56 -0.39 -7.09
C ASN A 62 -2.76 -0.94 -5.92
N ALA A 63 -2.05 -2.04 -6.15
CA ALA A 63 -0.94 -2.38 -5.27
C ALA A 63 0.12 -1.26 -5.35
N PRO A 64 0.82 -0.98 -4.25
CA PRO A 64 1.97 -0.07 -4.25
C PRO A 64 2.97 -0.44 -5.34
N ALA A 65 3.51 0.55 -6.03
CA ALA A 65 4.59 0.33 -7.00
C ALA A 65 5.85 -0.18 -6.28
N VAL A 66 6.54 -1.15 -6.86
CA VAL A 66 7.85 -1.60 -6.35
C VAL A 66 8.84 -0.42 -6.31
N PRO A 67 9.81 -0.42 -5.38
CA PRO A 67 10.85 0.61 -5.39
C PRO A 67 11.63 0.55 -6.69
N ALA A 68 11.82 1.70 -7.34
CA ALA A 68 12.56 1.82 -8.58
C ALA A 68 14.07 1.76 -8.35
N THR A 69 14.52 2.26 -7.20
CA THR A 69 15.93 2.21 -6.80
C THR A 69 16.01 2.13 -5.28
N ILE A 70 17.08 1.55 -4.76
CA ILE A 70 17.40 1.54 -3.34
C ILE A 70 18.76 2.20 -3.18
N GLU A 71 18.79 3.37 -2.55
CA GLU A 71 20.02 4.07 -2.22
C GLU A 71 20.62 3.44 -0.97
N LEU A 72 21.85 2.92 -1.09
CA LEU A 72 22.59 2.36 0.04
C LEU A 72 23.69 3.34 0.45
N THR A 73 23.59 3.88 1.65
CA THR A 73 24.61 4.78 2.23
C THR A 73 25.42 4.00 3.27
N PRO A 74 26.67 3.61 2.95
CA PRO A 74 27.55 2.98 3.93
C PRO A 74 28.08 4.02 4.92
N GLY A 75 28.18 3.62 6.19
CA GLY A 75 28.83 4.35 7.26
C GLY A 75 29.70 3.43 8.11
N TYR A 76 30.25 3.94 9.20
CA TYR A 76 31.10 3.14 10.08
C TYR A 76 30.27 2.07 10.81
N PHE A 77 30.50 0.79 10.46
CA PHE A 77 29.73 -0.36 10.96
C PHE A 77 28.21 -0.23 10.76
N GLN A 78 27.78 0.50 9.73
CA GLN A 78 26.38 0.69 9.42
C GLN A 78 26.13 0.83 7.93
N ILE A 79 24.94 0.43 7.49
CA ILE A 79 24.44 0.69 6.14
C ILE A 79 22.99 1.14 6.27
N THR A 80 22.67 2.28 5.65
CA THR A 80 21.31 2.80 5.55
C THR A 80 20.76 2.53 4.16
N ALA A 81 19.57 1.93 4.09
CA ALA A 81 18.83 1.69 2.86
C ALA A 81 17.65 2.65 2.75
N VAL A 82 17.59 3.39 1.65
CA VAL A 82 16.52 4.36 1.34
C VAL A 82 15.89 3.99 -0.01
N PRO A 83 14.71 3.37 -0.02
CA PRO A 83 13.99 3.05 -1.25
C PRO A 83 13.42 4.33 -1.89
N ARG A 84 13.43 4.38 -3.22
CA ARG A 84 12.88 5.48 -4.02
C ARG A 84 11.88 4.92 -5.02
N LEU A 85 10.70 5.53 -5.09
CA LEU A 85 9.72 5.25 -6.14
C LEU A 85 10.07 6.02 -7.41
N ALA A 86 9.73 5.47 -8.57
CA ALA A 86 9.84 6.18 -9.84
C ALA A 86 8.91 7.41 -9.90
N VAL A 87 7.74 7.29 -9.26
CA VAL A 87 6.76 8.36 -9.09
C VAL A 87 6.49 8.50 -7.60
N TYR A 88 6.56 9.72 -7.08
CA TYR A 88 6.30 9.98 -5.67
C TYR A 88 4.88 9.57 -5.29
N ASP A 89 4.75 8.71 -4.28
CA ASP A 89 3.49 8.36 -3.64
C ASP A 89 3.69 8.39 -2.11
N PRO A 90 3.06 9.34 -1.40
CA PRO A 90 3.21 9.48 0.05
C PRO A 90 2.50 8.40 0.85
N THR A 91 1.62 7.61 0.22
CA THR A 91 0.85 6.55 0.89
C THR A 91 1.61 5.24 0.99
N VAL A 92 2.67 5.09 0.18
CA VAL A 92 3.51 3.89 0.17
C VAL A 92 4.49 3.91 1.33
N GLN A 93 4.54 2.81 2.06
CA GLN A 93 5.61 2.50 3.01
C GLN A 93 6.47 1.37 2.47
N PHE A 94 7.59 1.08 3.11
CA PHE A 94 8.46 -0.02 2.74
C PHE A 94 8.69 -0.96 3.89
N GLU A 95 8.64 -2.25 3.62
CA GLU A 95 9.17 -3.29 4.48
C GLU A 95 10.60 -3.61 4.11
N PHE A 96 11.42 -3.92 5.11
CA PHE A 96 12.85 -4.17 4.94
C PHE A 96 13.25 -5.53 5.52
N TRP A 97 14.10 -6.23 4.77
CA TRP A 97 14.80 -7.43 5.22
C TRP A 97 16.30 -7.32 4.96
N PHE A 98 17.07 -7.98 5.81
CA PHE A 98 18.53 -8.04 5.73
C PHE A 98 19.01 -9.49 5.72
N SER A 99 19.98 -9.78 4.85
CA SER A 99 20.68 -11.06 4.81
C SER A 99 22.18 -10.88 4.59
N GLU A 100 22.97 -11.75 5.22
CA GLU A 100 24.41 -11.91 4.98
C GLU A 100 24.71 -12.91 3.86
N THR A 101 23.67 -13.45 3.23
CA THR A 101 23.79 -14.33 2.07
C THR A 101 22.79 -13.92 1.00
N LYS A 102 23.20 -14.02 -0.27
CA LYS A 102 22.32 -13.77 -1.40
C LYS A 102 21.21 -14.82 -1.42
N ILE A 103 19.98 -14.36 -1.49
CA ILE A 103 18.79 -15.18 -1.69
C ILE A 103 18.45 -15.07 -3.17
N ALA A 104 18.47 -16.20 -3.88
CA ALA A 104 18.21 -16.23 -5.32
C ALA A 104 16.71 -16.08 -5.63
N ASP A 105 15.85 -16.70 -4.80
CA ASP A 105 14.40 -16.65 -4.95
C ASP A 105 13.80 -15.65 -3.96
N THR A 106 13.22 -14.56 -4.48
CA THR A 106 12.63 -13.48 -3.67
C THR A 106 11.47 -13.95 -2.82
N SER A 107 10.79 -15.05 -3.17
CA SER A 107 9.71 -15.61 -2.34
C SER A 107 10.22 -16.17 -1.00
N GLN A 108 11.51 -16.52 -0.92
CA GLN A 108 12.15 -17.05 0.28
C GLN A 108 12.70 -15.96 1.20
N VAL A 109 12.59 -14.68 0.82
CA VAL A 109 13.12 -13.56 1.62
C VAL A 109 12.44 -13.51 2.99
N GLU A 110 11.13 -13.71 3.05
CA GLU A 110 10.37 -13.62 4.31
C GLU A 110 10.74 -14.72 5.31
N THR A 111 11.24 -15.85 4.84
CA THR A 111 11.63 -17.00 5.67
C THR A 111 13.13 -17.04 5.97
N SER A 112 13.96 -16.58 5.03
CA SER A 112 15.41 -16.75 5.07
C SER A 112 16.17 -15.47 5.43
N ALA A 113 15.58 -14.29 5.23
CA ALA A 113 16.18 -13.02 5.62
C ALA A 113 15.60 -12.53 6.95
N ARG A 114 16.39 -11.72 7.67
CA ARG A 114 15.94 -11.11 8.91
C ARG A 114 15.03 -9.93 8.59
N TYR A 115 13.77 -10.00 9.01
CA TYR A 115 12.88 -8.85 8.99
C TYR A 115 13.42 -7.74 9.89
N LEU A 116 13.46 -6.51 9.35
CA LEU A 116 13.93 -5.33 10.05
C LEU A 116 12.76 -4.50 10.58
N GLY A 117 11.74 -4.29 9.75
CA GLY A 117 10.56 -3.48 10.07
C GLY A 117 9.98 -2.76 8.86
N THR A 118 9.04 -1.86 9.13
CA THR A 118 8.36 -1.01 8.13
C THR A 118 8.74 0.45 8.32
N GLY A 119 9.00 1.19 7.24
CA GLY A 119 9.26 2.64 7.27
C GLY A 119 9.67 3.21 5.93
N SER A 120 10.18 4.45 5.92
CA SER A 120 10.72 5.10 4.72
C SER A 120 12.21 4.82 4.47
N GLN A 121 12.92 4.37 5.51
CA GLN A 121 14.32 3.95 5.45
C GLN A 121 14.60 2.98 6.59
N TRP A 122 15.68 2.21 6.46
CA TRP A 122 16.19 1.40 7.56
C TRP A 122 17.71 1.46 7.66
N THR A 123 18.23 1.44 8.88
CA THR A 123 19.67 1.35 9.12
C THR A 123 19.99 0.06 9.83
N VAL A 124 20.89 -0.73 9.25
CA VAL A 124 21.49 -1.89 9.93
C VAL A 124 22.83 -1.45 10.48
N GLN A 125 23.02 -1.67 11.78
CA GLN A 125 24.24 -1.32 12.50
C GLN A 125 24.78 -2.56 13.23
N GLY A 126 26.08 -2.59 13.45
CA GLY A 126 26.70 -3.51 14.41
C GLY A 126 27.97 -4.18 13.90
N SER A 127 28.56 -4.99 14.78
CA SER A 127 29.84 -5.68 14.55
C SER A 127 29.84 -6.65 13.37
N ARG A 128 28.67 -7.01 12.84
CA ARG A 128 28.51 -7.85 11.65
C ARG A 128 28.69 -7.07 10.34
N ILE A 129 28.47 -5.76 10.32
CA ILE A 129 28.67 -4.91 9.15
C ILE A 129 30.17 -4.61 9.01
N LYS A 130 30.90 -5.50 8.34
CA LYS A 130 32.36 -5.42 8.20
C LYS A 130 32.76 -5.00 6.79
N PRO A 131 33.87 -4.25 6.64
CA PRO A 131 34.47 -4.00 5.33
C PRO A 131 34.79 -5.31 4.59
N GLY A 132 34.59 -5.32 3.27
CA GLY A 132 34.91 -6.46 2.41
C GLY A 132 33.95 -7.65 2.53
N THR A 133 32.80 -7.45 3.17
CA THR A 133 31.71 -8.45 3.24
C THR A 133 30.54 -7.95 2.42
N ASP A 134 29.97 -8.84 1.60
CA ASP A 134 28.75 -8.55 0.85
C ASP A 134 27.52 -8.70 1.76
N PHE A 135 26.57 -7.81 1.59
CA PHE A 135 25.29 -7.83 2.30
C PHE A 135 24.15 -7.58 1.34
N TRP A 136 22.97 -8.11 1.67
CA TRP A 136 21.79 -8.01 0.84
C TRP A 136 20.64 -7.39 1.61
N PHE A 137 20.09 -6.32 1.03
CA PHE A 137 18.84 -5.71 1.44
C PHE A 137 17.74 -6.13 0.48
N TYR A 138 16.60 -6.52 1.03
CA TYR A 138 15.38 -6.75 0.26
C TYR A 138 14.34 -5.78 0.76
N VAL A 139 13.57 -5.21 -0.17
CA VAL A 139 12.61 -4.16 0.10
C VAL A 139 11.33 -4.44 -0.67
N ARG A 140 10.18 -4.29 0.00
CA ARG A 140 8.85 -4.39 -0.60
C ARG A 140 8.04 -3.15 -0.25
N SER A 141 7.28 -2.64 -1.22
CA SER A 141 6.31 -1.57 -1.00
C SER A 141 5.02 -2.10 -0.39
N VAL A 142 4.46 -1.40 0.59
CA VAL A 142 3.21 -1.72 1.30
C VAL A 142 2.30 -0.51 1.48
#